data_AF-X6N118-F1
#
_entry.id   AF-X6N118-F1
#
_cell.length_a   1.000
_cell.length_b   1.000
_cell.length_c   1.000
_cell.angle_alpha   90.00
_cell.angle_beta   90.00
_cell.angle_gamma   90.00
#
_symmetry.space_group_name_H-M   'P 1'
#
loop_
_entity.id
_entity.type
_entity.pdbx_description
1 polymer ?
#
loop_
_entity_poly.entity_id
_entity_poly.type
_entity_poly.pdbx_seq_one_letter_code
_entity_poly.pdbx_strand_id
1 'polypeptide(L)'
;MTEAKSPELKESVVIGITRIAQALLKVQSINKYQLKSRNQLLEGMIMYVKSGSLSTKPKAMKAITALLQLSPALDIKTEKEDVRSKILECVMSHLNFNAENFEITEAKTPEEKQTRNVNAATLEVLETMSEVLLALLETVPTLESLCQMLLKLEFWVVSKSAMERIQALRTYRILVKRFVDLLREGTKQTEKSLRGIGHYLATAIPRITDTSSKIRDVAMEVVQLLLCSVNFFFFFFFSSPPPLPLF
;
A
#
# COMPACT_ATOMS: atom_id res chain seq x y z
N MET A 1 -14.07 8.07 -19.41
CA MET A 1 -13.66 7.07 -20.43
C MET A 1 -14.73 6.00 -20.50
N THR A 2 -15.22 5.67 -21.70
CA THR A 2 -16.07 4.50 -21.91
C THR A 2 -15.22 3.23 -21.82
N GLU A 3 -15.72 2.22 -21.11
CA GLU A 3 -15.01 0.95 -20.93
C GLU A 3 -14.87 0.22 -22.27
N ALA A 4 -13.65 -0.22 -22.61
CA ALA A 4 -13.41 -1.01 -23.81
C ALA A 4 -14.19 -2.34 -23.77
N LYS A 5 -14.83 -2.73 -24.88
CA LYS A 5 -15.75 -3.88 -24.91
C LYS A 5 -15.05 -5.24 -24.91
N SER A 6 -13.91 -5.38 -25.61
CA SER A 6 -13.16 -6.64 -25.66
C SER A 6 -12.03 -6.69 -24.63
N PRO A 7 -11.75 -7.88 -24.04
CA PRO A 7 -10.71 -8.02 -23.02
C PRO A 7 -9.31 -7.66 -23.54
N GLU A 8 -9.01 -7.97 -24.81
CA GLU A 8 -7.72 -7.66 -25.44
C GLU A 8 -7.52 -6.15 -25.58
N LEU A 9 -8.61 -5.42 -25.88
CA LEU A 9 -8.57 -3.97 -25.98
C LEU A 9 -8.40 -3.34 -24.61
N LYS A 10 -9.08 -3.85 -23.57
CA LYS A 10 -8.88 -3.40 -22.18
C LYS A 10 -7.41 -3.53 -21.78
N GLU A 11 -6.81 -4.69 -22.05
CA GLU A 11 -5.41 -4.94 -21.75
C GLU A 11 -4.46 -4.00 -22.52
N SER A 12 -4.70 -3.84 -23.82
CA SER A 12 -3.90 -2.95 -24.67
C SER A 12 -3.95 -1.49 -24.19
N VAL A 13 -5.13 -1.03 -23.76
CA VAL A 13 -5.31 0.32 -23.18
C VAL A 13 -4.50 0.46 -21.88
N VAL A 14 -4.60 -0.51 -20.97
CA VAL A 14 -3.85 -0.50 -19.70
C VAL A 14 -2.34 -0.48 -19.93
N ILE A 15 -1.84 -1.30 -20.86
CA ILE A 15 -0.42 -1.32 -21.24
C ILE A 15 0.02 0.01 -21.86
N GLY A 16 -0.80 0.57 -22.76
CA GLY A 16 -0.53 1.86 -23.38
C GLY A 16 -0.40 2.99 -22.35
N ILE A 17 -1.33 3.06 -21.40
CA ILE A 17 -1.30 4.04 -20.30
C ILE A 17 -0.06 3.87 -19.45
N THR A 18 0.29 2.62 -19.10
CA THR A 18 1.51 2.32 -18.34
C THR A 18 2.76 2.85 -19.05
N ARG A 19 2.88 2.59 -20.36
CA ARG A 19 4.01 3.04 -21.18
C ARG A 19 4.08 4.56 -21.28
N ILE A 20 2.94 5.24 -21.45
CA ILE A 20 2.87 6.70 -21.47
C ILE A 20 3.35 7.26 -20.12
N ALA A 21 2.85 6.74 -19.00
CA ALA A 21 3.26 7.19 -17.68
C ALA A 21 4.77 6.98 -17.45
N GLN A 22 5.30 5.82 -17.81
CA GLN A 22 6.73 5.52 -17.71
C GLN A 22 7.60 6.41 -18.61
N ALA A 23 7.14 6.72 -19.82
CA ALA A 23 7.84 7.63 -20.72
C ALA A 23 7.88 9.05 -20.15
N LEU A 24 6.78 9.51 -19.55
CA LEU A 24 6.70 10.81 -18.89
C LEU A 24 7.62 10.89 -17.67
N LEU A 25 7.68 9.84 -16.83
CA LEU A 25 8.60 9.77 -15.68
C LEU A 25 10.07 9.98 -16.09
N LYS A 26 10.49 9.38 -17.21
CA LYS A 26 11.88 9.51 -17.72
C LYS A 26 12.26 10.93 -18.13
N VAL A 27 11.29 11.73 -18.56
CA VAL A 27 11.53 13.11 -19.05
C VAL A 27 11.14 14.17 -18.03
N GLN A 28 10.58 13.79 -16.88
CA GLN A 28 10.04 14.71 -15.88
C GLN A 28 11.11 15.61 -15.24
N SER A 29 12.36 15.15 -15.14
CA SER A 29 13.49 15.96 -14.67
C SER A 29 13.88 17.06 -15.68
N ILE A 30 13.61 16.83 -16.97
CA ILE A 30 13.99 17.70 -18.08
C ILE A 30 12.85 18.67 -18.40
N ASN A 31 11.60 18.19 -18.32
CA ASN A 31 10.43 18.94 -18.72
C ASN A 31 9.41 18.98 -17.60
N LYS A 32 8.93 20.19 -17.25
CA LYS A 32 7.86 20.42 -16.27
C LYS A 32 6.47 20.08 -16.84
N TYR A 33 6.39 19.07 -17.70
CA TYR A 33 5.13 18.65 -18.29
C TYR A 33 4.25 18.00 -17.22
N GLN A 34 3.00 18.47 -17.14
CA GLN A 34 1.99 17.92 -16.24
C GLN A 34 0.90 17.25 -17.07
N LEU A 35 0.65 15.98 -16.79
CA LEU A 35 -0.40 15.22 -17.46
C LEU A 35 -1.78 15.65 -16.94
N LYS A 36 -2.43 16.57 -17.66
CA LYS A 36 -3.74 17.13 -17.27
C LYS A 36 -4.83 16.07 -17.08
N SER A 37 -4.79 14.99 -17.86
CA SER A 37 -5.78 13.89 -17.80
C SER A 37 -5.44 12.81 -16.77
N ARG A 38 -4.39 12.97 -15.95
CA ARG A 38 -3.93 11.92 -15.03
C ARG A 38 -5.04 11.40 -14.13
N ASN A 39 -5.82 12.27 -13.51
CA ASN A 39 -6.88 11.85 -12.59
C ASN A 39 -7.97 11.04 -13.30
N GLN A 40 -8.34 11.42 -14.52
CA GLN A 40 -9.29 10.67 -15.35
C GLN A 40 -8.74 9.28 -15.74
N LEU A 41 -7.43 9.19 -16.01
CA LEU A 41 -6.77 7.92 -16.29
C LEU A 41 -6.73 7.03 -15.04
N LEU A 42 -6.43 7.59 -13.87
CA LEU A 42 -6.47 6.88 -12.59
C LEU A 42 -7.87 6.32 -12.33
N GLU A 43 -8.93 7.12 -12.51
CA GLU A 43 -10.31 6.64 -12.38
C GLU A 43 -10.65 5.52 -13.36
N GLY A 44 -10.19 5.62 -14.61
CA GLY A 44 -10.31 4.54 -15.59
C GLY A 44 -9.60 3.26 -15.14
N MET A 45 -8.40 3.37 -14.56
CA MET A 45 -7.68 2.20 -14.06
C MET A 45 -8.33 1.58 -12.82
N ILE A 46 -8.91 2.40 -11.93
CA ILE A 46 -9.70 1.92 -10.78
C ILE A 46 -10.86 1.05 -11.26
N MET A 47 -11.54 1.44 -12.35
CA MET A 47 -12.60 0.62 -12.93
C MET A 47 -12.07 -0.75 -13.39
N TYR A 48 -10.93 -0.80 -14.07
CA TYR A 48 -10.32 -2.07 -14.47
C TYR A 48 -9.84 -2.93 -13.29
N VAL A 49 -9.44 -2.33 -12.17
CA VAL A 49 -9.12 -3.06 -10.94
C VAL A 49 -10.39 -3.69 -10.33
N LYS A 50 -11.51 -2.96 -10.33
CA LYS A 50 -12.79 -3.45 -9.79
C LYS A 50 -13.43 -4.53 -10.65
N SER A 51 -13.58 -4.29 -11.95
CA SER A 51 -14.35 -5.15 -12.87
C SER A 51 -13.50 -6.07 -13.76
N GLY A 52 -12.18 -5.88 -13.79
CA GLY A 52 -11.29 -6.62 -14.68
C GLY A 52 -11.10 -8.09 -14.30
N SER A 53 -10.58 -8.87 -15.26
CA SER A 53 -10.14 -10.25 -15.02
C SER A 53 -8.93 -10.30 -14.08
N LEU A 54 -8.63 -11.47 -13.51
CA LEU A 54 -7.41 -11.70 -12.71
C LEU A 54 -6.12 -11.35 -13.47
N SER A 55 -6.10 -11.41 -14.80
CA SER A 55 -4.98 -10.98 -15.64
C SER A 55 -4.94 -9.46 -15.90
N THR A 56 -6.07 -8.77 -15.86
CA THR A 56 -6.17 -7.33 -16.12
C THR A 56 -5.89 -6.50 -14.88
N LYS A 57 -6.37 -6.96 -13.71
CA LYS A 57 -6.20 -6.27 -12.42
C LYS A 57 -4.74 -5.90 -12.11
N PRO A 58 -3.76 -6.81 -12.14
CA PRO A 58 -2.37 -6.47 -11.82
C PRO A 58 -1.78 -5.48 -12.82
N LYS A 59 -2.15 -5.57 -14.10
CA LYS A 59 -1.72 -4.60 -15.13
C LYS A 59 -2.28 -3.20 -14.85
N ALA A 60 -3.55 -3.12 -14.44
CA ALA A 60 -4.18 -1.85 -14.08
C ALA A 60 -3.56 -1.24 -12.81
N MET A 61 -3.21 -2.07 -11.82
CA MET A 61 -2.46 -1.62 -10.63
C MET A 61 -1.05 -1.12 -10.98
N LYS A 62 -0.34 -1.76 -11.91
CA LYS A 62 0.94 -1.27 -12.44
C LYS A 62 0.79 0.08 -13.13
N ALA A 63 -0.29 0.28 -13.89
CA ALA A 63 -0.60 1.57 -14.50
C ALA A 63 -0.88 2.66 -13.45
N ILE A 64 -1.65 2.34 -12.40
CA ILE A 64 -1.90 3.25 -11.26
C ILE A 64 -0.58 3.64 -10.60
N THR A 65 0.28 2.67 -10.30
CA THR A 65 1.60 2.90 -9.69
C THR A 65 2.43 3.90 -10.50
N ALA A 66 2.53 3.70 -11.82
CA ALA A 66 3.27 4.61 -12.70
C ALA A 66 2.64 6.01 -12.77
N LEU A 67 1.31 6.12 -12.77
CA LEU A 67 0.61 7.40 -12.79
C LEU A 67 0.76 8.17 -11.47
N LEU A 68 0.79 7.48 -10.33
CA LEU A 68 0.98 8.07 -9.01
C LEU A 68 2.34 8.77 -8.87
N GLN A 69 3.38 8.21 -9.49
CA GLN A 69 4.74 8.76 -9.45
C GLN A 69 4.90 10.07 -10.26
N LEU A 70 3.96 10.39 -11.15
CA LEU A 70 3.99 11.64 -11.91
C LEU A 70 3.71 12.86 -11.01
N SER A 71 4.38 13.98 -11.27
CA SER A 71 4.07 15.26 -10.61
C SER A 71 2.84 15.94 -11.22
N PRO A 72 2.07 16.72 -10.43
CA PRO A 72 2.22 16.97 -8.98
C PRO A 72 1.67 15.82 -8.11
N ALA A 73 2.18 15.59 -6.90
CA ALA A 73 1.63 14.55 -6.01
C ALA A 73 0.10 14.72 -5.78
N LEU A 74 -0.61 13.61 -5.52
CA LEU A 74 -2.02 13.68 -5.13
C LEU A 74 -2.12 14.29 -3.73
N ASP A 75 -2.88 15.37 -3.59
CA ASP A 75 -3.07 16.06 -2.31
C ASP A 75 -3.96 15.23 -1.39
N ILE A 76 -3.60 15.16 -0.10
CA ILE A 76 -4.38 14.50 0.95
C ILE A 76 -5.57 15.37 1.38
N LYS A 77 -5.50 16.70 1.19
CA LYS A 77 -6.42 17.65 1.82
C LYS A 77 -7.69 17.97 1.04
N THR A 78 -7.81 17.55 -0.22
CA THR A 78 -8.98 17.85 -1.05
C THR A 78 -10.12 16.85 -0.81
N GLU A 79 -11.00 17.15 0.14
CA GLU A 79 -12.08 16.27 0.62
C GLU A 79 -13.15 15.91 -0.42
N LYS A 80 -13.34 16.69 -1.49
CA LYS A 80 -14.55 16.58 -2.32
C LYS A 80 -14.55 15.43 -3.34
N GLU A 81 -13.40 15.02 -3.86
CA GLU A 81 -13.28 13.91 -4.83
C GLU A 81 -11.86 13.32 -4.79
N ASP A 82 -11.45 12.82 -3.62
CA ASP A 82 -10.08 12.34 -3.47
C ASP A 82 -9.86 11.02 -4.21
N VAL A 83 -9.27 11.12 -5.40
CA VAL A 83 -8.81 9.98 -6.21
C VAL A 83 -7.89 9.07 -5.40
N ARG A 84 -7.07 9.62 -4.48
CA ARG A 84 -6.20 8.82 -3.61
C ARG A 84 -7.02 7.89 -2.70
N SER A 85 -8.04 8.41 -2.03
CA SER A 85 -8.97 7.62 -1.21
C SER A 85 -9.68 6.54 -2.05
N LYS A 86 -10.13 6.87 -3.26
CA LYS A 86 -10.75 5.88 -4.19
C LYS A 86 -9.76 4.76 -4.55
N ILE A 87 -8.49 5.09 -4.82
CA ILE A 87 -7.44 4.08 -5.11
C ILE A 87 -7.23 3.21 -3.89
N LEU A 88 -7.05 3.81 -2.71
CA LEU A 88 -6.80 3.09 -1.46
C LEU A 88 -7.93 2.10 -1.16
N GLU A 89 -9.18 2.52 -1.23
CA GLU A 89 -10.34 1.65 -0.99
C GLU A 89 -10.46 0.54 -2.04
N CYS A 90 -10.23 0.87 -3.31
CA CYS A 90 -10.25 -0.10 -4.39
C CYS A 90 -9.20 -1.19 -4.19
N VAL A 91 -7.96 -0.80 -3.90
CA VAL A 91 -6.82 -1.71 -3.80
C VAL A 91 -6.93 -2.55 -2.52
N MET A 92 -7.32 -1.95 -1.40
CA MET A 92 -7.52 -2.67 -0.13
C MET A 92 -8.68 -3.67 -0.17
N SER A 93 -9.66 -3.50 -1.07
CA SER A 93 -10.75 -4.48 -1.23
C SER A 93 -10.24 -5.87 -1.65
N HIS A 94 -9.03 -5.96 -2.22
CA HIS A 94 -8.39 -7.22 -2.60
C HIS A 94 -7.75 -7.98 -1.44
N LEU A 95 -7.68 -7.39 -0.24
CA LEU A 95 -7.32 -8.12 0.98
C LEU A 95 -8.43 -9.04 1.46
N ASN A 96 -9.66 -8.85 0.96
CA ASN A 96 -10.76 -9.76 1.25
C ASN A 96 -10.61 -11.04 0.42
N PHE A 97 -10.02 -12.07 1.03
CA PHE A 97 -9.93 -13.40 0.46
C PHE A 97 -11.28 -14.12 0.58
N ASN A 98 -12.23 -13.79 -0.29
CA ASN A 98 -13.40 -14.65 -0.44
C ASN A 98 -12.91 -16.06 -0.81
N ALA A 99 -13.45 -17.06 -0.12
CA ALA A 99 -13.02 -18.46 -0.19
C ALA A 99 -13.10 -19.08 -1.61
N GLU A 100 -13.77 -18.41 -2.55
CA GLU A 100 -13.97 -18.83 -3.93
C GLU A 100 -12.69 -18.82 -4.78
N ASN A 101 -11.63 -18.12 -4.38
CA ASN A 101 -10.36 -18.08 -5.13
C ASN A 101 -9.37 -19.20 -4.78
N PHE A 102 -9.75 -20.14 -3.92
CA PHE A 102 -8.92 -21.26 -3.52
C PHE A 102 -9.43 -22.55 -4.14
N GLU A 103 -8.63 -23.17 -5.02
CA GLU A 103 -8.86 -24.55 -5.39
C GLU A 103 -8.72 -25.42 -4.14
N ILE A 104 -9.82 -26.07 -3.77
CA ILE A 104 -9.82 -27.10 -2.73
C ILE A 104 -9.11 -28.31 -3.33
N THR A 105 -7.80 -28.40 -3.14
CA THR A 105 -7.10 -29.68 -3.25
C THR A 105 -7.41 -30.45 -1.98
N GLU A 106 -8.00 -31.65 -2.11
CA GLU A 106 -8.32 -32.52 -0.99
C GLU A 106 -7.06 -32.88 -0.21
N ALA A 107 -6.77 -32.14 0.87
CA ALA A 107 -5.65 -32.39 1.75
C ALA A 107 -5.98 -33.53 2.72
N LYS A 108 -5.08 -34.51 2.79
CA LYS A 108 -5.24 -35.76 3.58
C LYS A 108 -4.96 -35.61 5.08
N THR A 109 -4.44 -34.47 5.54
CA THR A 109 -4.14 -34.26 6.97
C THR A 109 -4.71 -32.94 7.54
N PRO A 110 -5.03 -32.88 8.84
CA PRO A 110 -5.58 -31.68 9.49
C PRO A 110 -4.65 -30.46 9.51
N GLU A 111 -3.33 -30.69 9.47
CA GLU A 111 -2.31 -29.63 9.51
C GLU A 111 -2.00 -29.05 8.10
N GLU A 112 -2.17 -29.84 7.04
CA GLU A 112 -2.03 -29.38 5.65
C GLU A 112 -3.28 -28.64 5.13
N LYS A 113 -4.44 -28.82 5.76
CA LYS A 113 -5.69 -28.10 5.42
C LYS A 113 -5.57 -26.57 5.48
N GLN A 114 -4.55 -26.03 6.15
CA GLN A 114 -4.39 -24.59 6.32
C GLN A 114 -3.51 -23.93 5.24
N THR A 115 -2.84 -24.72 4.40
CA THR A 115 -2.07 -24.20 3.25
C THR A 115 -2.91 -24.31 1.99
N ARG A 116 -4.02 -23.55 1.96
CA ARG A 116 -4.75 -23.35 0.70
C ARG A 116 -3.79 -22.74 -0.31
N ASN A 117 -3.49 -23.46 -1.39
CA ASN A 117 -2.62 -22.96 -2.45
C ASN A 117 -3.25 -21.69 -3.05
N VAL A 118 -2.65 -20.54 -2.74
CA VAL A 118 -2.98 -19.27 -3.41
C VAL A 118 -2.54 -19.43 -4.86
N ASN A 119 -3.47 -19.31 -5.81
CA ASN A 119 -3.11 -19.40 -7.21
C ASN A 119 -2.13 -18.26 -7.59
N ALA A 120 -1.24 -18.51 -8.55
CA ALA A 120 -0.19 -17.57 -8.94
C ALA A 120 -0.76 -16.20 -9.36
N ALA A 121 -1.95 -16.19 -9.97
CA ALA A 121 -2.64 -14.95 -10.37
C ALA A 121 -3.08 -14.10 -9.17
N THR A 122 -3.54 -14.71 -8.08
CA THR A 122 -3.91 -14.00 -6.84
C THR A 122 -2.66 -13.47 -6.16
N LEU A 123 -1.57 -14.22 -6.18
CA LEU A 123 -0.29 -13.73 -5.65
C LEU A 123 0.17 -12.48 -6.41
N GLU A 124 0.11 -12.48 -7.75
CA GLU A 124 0.45 -11.29 -8.56
C GLU A 124 -0.44 -10.09 -8.22
N VAL A 125 -1.75 -10.30 -7.98
CA VAL A 125 -2.65 -9.22 -7.55
C VAL A 125 -2.22 -8.65 -6.19
N LEU A 126 -1.80 -9.47 -5.23
CA LEU A 126 -1.36 -9.00 -3.91
C LEU A 126 -0.03 -8.26 -3.96
N GLU A 127 0.90 -8.74 -4.79
CA GLU A 127 2.19 -8.09 -5.02
C GLU A 127 1.98 -6.71 -5.64
N THR A 128 1.20 -6.63 -6.71
CA THR A 128 0.88 -5.35 -7.39
C THR A 128 0.03 -4.42 -6.54
N MET A 129 -0.85 -4.95 -5.69
CA MET A 129 -1.53 -4.16 -4.65
C MET A 129 -0.50 -3.49 -3.73
N SER A 130 0.49 -4.24 -3.26
CA SER A 130 1.52 -3.72 -2.36
C SER A 130 2.33 -2.61 -3.04
N GLU A 131 2.66 -2.76 -4.32
CA GLU A 131 3.32 -1.72 -5.12
C GLU A 131 2.51 -0.42 -5.17
N VAL A 132 1.19 -0.50 -5.37
CA VAL A 132 0.32 0.69 -5.37
C VAL A 132 0.32 1.37 -4.02
N LEU A 133 0.21 0.61 -2.92
CA LEU A 133 0.21 1.16 -1.57
C LEU A 133 1.55 1.84 -1.24
N LEU A 134 2.67 1.25 -1.66
CA LEU A 134 3.99 1.85 -1.54
C LEU A 134 4.10 3.15 -2.34
N ALA A 135 3.64 3.18 -3.59
CA ALA A 135 3.64 4.41 -4.39
C ALA A 135 2.75 5.51 -3.78
N LEU A 136 1.61 5.15 -3.19
CA LEU A 136 0.78 6.09 -2.44
C LEU A 136 1.52 6.64 -1.21
N LEU A 137 2.35 5.84 -0.55
CA LEU A 137 3.12 6.27 0.62
C LEU A 137 4.28 7.17 0.20
N GLU A 138 5.02 6.81 -0.85
CA GLU A 138 6.17 7.55 -1.35
C GLU A 138 5.80 8.92 -1.94
N THR A 139 4.62 9.03 -2.54
CA THR A 139 4.11 10.31 -3.07
C THR A 139 3.81 11.32 -1.97
N VAL A 140 3.40 10.87 -0.79
CA VAL A 140 3.18 11.71 0.39
C VAL A 140 3.71 10.98 1.62
N PRO A 141 5.03 11.07 1.90
CA PRO A 141 5.69 10.26 2.93
C PRO A 141 5.53 10.88 4.32
N THR A 142 4.29 11.17 4.71
CA THR A 142 3.95 11.69 6.04
C THR A 142 3.49 10.57 6.95
N LEU A 143 3.67 10.74 8.26
CA LEU A 143 3.09 9.78 9.20
C LEU A 143 1.56 9.71 9.06
N GLU A 144 0.88 10.83 8.82
CA GLU A 144 -0.56 10.87 8.58
C GLU A 144 -0.98 9.95 7.42
N SER A 145 -0.23 9.98 6.31
CA SER A 145 -0.44 9.12 5.15
C SER A 145 -0.27 7.63 5.51
N LEU A 146 0.77 7.29 6.27
CA LEU A 146 0.96 5.93 6.79
C LEU A 146 -0.24 5.53 7.66
N CYS A 147 -0.57 6.32 8.67
CA CYS A 147 -1.67 6.11 9.61
C CYS A 147 -3.01 5.88 8.89
N GLN A 148 -3.34 6.66 7.86
CA GLN A 148 -4.56 6.46 7.07
C GLN A 148 -4.61 5.08 6.41
N MET A 149 -3.49 4.60 5.83
CA MET A 149 -3.42 3.25 5.26
C MET A 149 -3.50 2.19 6.36
N LEU A 150 -2.81 2.40 7.48
CA LEU A 150 -2.82 1.47 8.60
C LEU A 150 -4.21 1.32 9.21
N LEU A 151 -4.95 2.42 9.34
CA LEU A 151 -6.32 2.43 9.87
C LEU A 151 -7.26 1.60 9.00
N LYS A 152 -7.15 1.71 7.67
CA LYS A 152 -7.94 0.88 6.75
C LYS A 152 -7.63 -0.61 6.93
N LEU A 153 -6.41 -0.97 7.34
CA LEU A 153 -5.99 -2.36 7.54
C LEU A 153 -6.52 -3.01 8.83
N GLU A 154 -6.90 -2.20 9.82
CA GLU A 154 -7.23 -2.68 11.18
C GLU A 154 -8.32 -3.73 11.20
N PHE A 155 -9.36 -3.55 10.39
CA PHE A 155 -10.47 -4.49 10.28
C PHE A 155 -9.98 -5.92 9.99
N TRP A 156 -9.01 -6.08 9.09
CA TRP A 156 -8.45 -7.39 8.75
C TRP A 156 -7.42 -7.88 9.76
N VAL A 157 -6.67 -7.00 10.43
CA VAL A 157 -5.73 -7.38 11.50
C VAL A 157 -6.45 -8.04 12.68
N VAL A 158 -7.67 -7.59 12.99
CA VAL A 158 -8.50 -8.16 14.06
C VAL A 158 -9.49 -9.23 13.59
N SER A 159 -9.42 -9.64 12.31
CA SER A 159 -10.32 -10.63 11.73
C SER A 159 -10.22 -11.99 12.44
N LYS A 160 -11.32 -12.74 12.45
CA LYS A 160 -11.34 -14.14 12.90
C LYS A 160 -10.55 -15.05 11.95
N SER A 161 -10.42 -14.68 10.68
CA SER A 161 -9.69 -15.44 9.66
C SER A 161 -8.18 -15.25 9.82
N ALA A 162 -7.45 -16.34 10.11
CA ALA A 162 -5.99 -16.31 10.23
C ALA A 162 -5.31 -15.84 8.93
N MET A 163 -5.91 -16.17 7.77
CA MET A 163 -5.39 -15.76 6.46
C MET A 163 -5.54 -14.25 6.23
N GLU A 164 -6.67 -13.65 6.63
CA GLU A 164 -6.84 -12.19 6.55
C GLU A 164 -5.86 -11.48 7.50
N ARG A 165 -5.73 -11.98 8.73
CA ARG A 165 -4.80 -11.41 9.72
C ARG A 165 -3.35 -11.42 9.22
N ILE A 166 -2.85 -12.55 8.72
CA ILE A 166 -1.45 -12.64 8.26
C ILE A 166 -1.19 -11.72 7.06
N GLN A 167 -2.15 -11.56 6.15
CA GLN A 167 -1.97 -10.73 4.96
C GLN A 167 -2.06 -9.24 5.30
N ALA A 168 -2.98 -8.87 6.19
CA ALA A 168 -3.05 -7.51 6.73
C ALA A 168 -1.75 -7.14 7.46
N LEU A 169 -1.23 -8.04 8.33
CA LEU A 169 0.04 -7.83 9.03
C LEU A 169 1.25 -7.75 8.10
N ARG A 170 1.29 -8.55 7.03
CA ARG A 170 2.35 -8.44 6.00
C ARG A 170 2.29 -7.11 5.28
N THR A 171 1.11 -6.63 4.94
CA THR A 171 0.90 -5.31 4.33
C THR A 171 1.34 -4.21 5.29
N TYR A 172 0.97 -4.32 6.56
CA TYR A 172 1.44 -3.48 7.67
C TYR A 172 2.97 -3.40 7.70
N ARG A 173 3.64 -4.55 7.72
CA ARG A 173 5.10 -4.66 7.75
C ARG A 173 5.73 -3.96 6.55
N ILE A 174 5.22 -4.19 5.34
CA ILE A 174 5.74 -3.57 4.10
C ILE A 174 5.65 -2.05 4.19
N LEU A 175 4.51 -1.51 4.61
CA LEU A 175 4.27 -0.07 4.72
C LEU A 175 5.16 0.58 5.78
N VAL A 176 5.18 0.02 7.00
CA VAL A 176 5.97 0.59 8.10
C VAL A 176 7.47 0.48 7.79
N LYS A 177 7.93 -0.64 7.22
CA LYS A 177 9.32 -0.80 6.81
C LYS A 177 9.72 0.26 5.78
N ARG A 178 8.93 0.43 4.71
CA ARG A 178 9.24 1.46 3.71
C ARG A 178 9.21 2.86 4.30
N PHE A 179 8.27 3.14 5.20
CA PHE A 179 8.24 4.43 5.89
C PHE A 179 9.50 4.67 6.72
N VAL A 180 9.98 3.69 7.49
CA VAL A 180 11.25 3.78 8.23
C VAL A 180 12.43 4.05 7.28
N ASP A 181 12.45 3.40 6.11
CA ASP A 181 13.49 3.66 5.11
C ASP A 181 13.40 5.10 4.56
N LEU A 182 12.21 5.61 4.28
CA LEU A 182 12.01 7.01 3.89
C LEU A 182 12.44 8.01 4.98
N LEU A 183 12.26 7.67 6.26
CA LEU A 183 12.77 8.48 7.37
C LEU A 183 14.31 8.50 7.37
N ARG A 184 14.96 7.36 7.12
CA ARG A 184 16.43 7.26 7.00
C ARG A 184 16.97 8.03 5.80
N GLU A 185 16.21 8.11 4.72
CA GLU A 185 16.51 8.91 3.54
C GLU A 185 16.34 10.43 3.77
N GLY A 186 15.93 10.86 4.97
CA GLY A 186 15.88 12.28 5.36
C GLY A 186 14.51 12.95 5.19
N THR A 187 13.44 12.16 5.06
CA THR A 187 12.07 12.70 5.05
C THR A 187 11.76 13.42 6.37
N LYS A 188 11.57 14.75 6.32
CA LYS A 188 11.27 15.57 7.50
C LYS A 188 9.87 15.25 8.06
N GLN A 189 9.78 14.91 9.34
CA GLN A 189 8.52 14.78 10.07
C GLN A 189 8.33 15.93 11.06
N THR A 190 7.08 16.25 11.37
CA THR A 190 6.72 17.19 12.43
C THR A 190 6.47 16.47 13.76
N GLU A 191 6.76 17.13 14.87
CA GLU A 191 6.73 16.59 16.24
C GLU A 191 5.37 16.09 16.73
N LYS A 192 4.27 16.55 16.10
CA LYS A 192 2.91 16.15 16.45
C LYS A 192 2.54 14.73 15.98
N SER A 193 3.42 14.07 15.25
CA SER A 193 3.14 12.82 14.54
C SER A 193 3.07 11.60 15.48
N LEU A 194 3.88 11.53 16.54
CA LEU A 194 4.03 10.29 17.34
C LEU A 194 2.76 9.79 18.06
N ARG A 195 1.77 10.65 18.33
CA ARG A 195 0.52 10.24 19.03
C ARG A 195 -0.29 9.21 18.24
N GLY A 196 -0.14 9.17 16.91
CA GLY A 196 -0.89 8.22 16.07
C GLY A 196 -0.40 6.77 16.20
N ILE A 197 0.87 6.55 16.54
CA ILE A 197 1.49 5.21 16.50
C ILE A 197 0.97 4.29 17.62
N GLY A 198 0.63 4.86 18.79
CA GLY A 198 0.14 4.10 19.94
C GLY A 198 -1.10 3.27 19.63
N HIS A 199 -2.01 3.80 18.81
CA HIS A 199 -3.21 3.09 18.35
C HIS A 199 -2.85 1.84 17.54
N TYR A 200 -1.94 1.96 16.57
CA TYR A 200 -1.53 0.84 15.73
C TYR A 200 -0.68 -0.21 16.49
N LEU A 201 0.08 0.21 17.49
CA LEU A 201 0.74 -0.71 18.43
C LEU A 201 -0.30 -1.51 19.22
N ALA A 202 -1.35 -0.86 19.74
CA ALA A 202 -2.42 -1.55 20.46
C ALA A 202 -3.16 -2.56 19.57
N THR A 203 -3.29 -2.31 18.27
CA THR A 203 -3.86 -3.27 17.30
C THR A 203 -2.90 -4.44 17.04
N ALA A 204 -1.60 -4.19 16.88
CA ALA A 204 -0.62 -5.22 16.52
C ALA A 204 -0.19 -6.11 17.70
N ILE A 205 -0.04 -5.56 18.91
CA ILE A 205 0.48 -6.28 20.09
C ILE A 205 -0.31 -7.55 20.41
N PRO A 206 -1.66 -7.57 20.44
CA PRO A 206 -2.41 -8.81 20.72
C PRO A 206 -2.14 -9.94 19.71
N ARG A 207 -1.58 -9.65 18.54
CA ARG A 207 -1.25 -10.66 17.52
C ARG A 207 0.07 -11.37 17.80
N ILE A 208 0.91 -10.87 18.72
CA ILE A 208 2.13 -11.59 19.14
C ILE A 208 1.81 -12.87 19.93
N THR A 209 0.57 -13.00 20.41
CA THR A 209 0.06 -14.19 21.11
C THR A 209 -0.95 -14.97 20.26
N ASP A 210 -0.98 -14.75 18.94
CA ASP A 210 -1.87 -15.49 18.03
C ASP A 210 -1.54 -16.99 18.03
N THR A 211 -2.52 -17.84 17.70
CA THR A 211 -2.34 -19.29 17.69
C THR A 211 -1.34 -19.72 16.61
N SER A 212 -1.35 -19.03 15.46
CA SER A 212 -0.40 -19.27 14.36
C SER A 212 0.95 -18.62 14.62
N SER A 213 2.04 -19.40 14.58
CA SER A 213 3.41 -18.90 14.73
C SER A 213 3.75 -17.85 13.67
N LYS A 214 3.37 -18.09 12.41
CA LYS A 214 3.60 -17.15 11.30
C LYS A 214 2.99 -15.77 11.57
N ILE A 215 1.83 -15.72 12.24
CA ILE A 215 1.19 -14.44 12.62
C ILE A 215 1.98 -13.77 13.73
N ARG A 216 2.40 -14.52 14.76
CA ARG A 216 3.21 -14.00 15.86
C ARG A 216 4.51 -13.38 15.37
N ASP A 217 5.21 -14.06 14.45
CA ASP A 217 6.49 -13.62 13.90
C ASP A 217 6.33 -12.29 13.16
N VAL A 218 5.36 -12.21 12.24
CA VAL A 218 5.11 -10.96 11.47
C VAL A 218 4.62 -9.84 12.38
N ALA A 219 3.77 -10.14 13.38
CA ALA A 219 3.30 -9.15 14.34
C ALA A 219 4.45 -8.58 15.17
N MET A 220 5.40 -9.41 15.61
CA MET A 220 6.58 -8.97 16.35
C MET A 220 7.43 -8.02 15.49
N GLU A 221 7.68 -8.35 14.22
CA GLU A 221 8.40 -7.47 13.30
C GLU A 221 7.69 -6.12 13.12
N VAL A 222 6.36 -6.12 12.97
CA VAL A 222 5.57 -4.89 12.87
C VAL A 222 5.73 -4.02 14.12
N VAL A 223 5.59 -4.60 15.32
CA VAL A 223 5.72 -3.87 16.58
C VAL A 223 7.13 -3.26 16.68
N GLN A 224 8.18 -4.02 16.37
CA GLN A 224 9.55 -3.52 16.36
C GLN A 224 9.74 -2.35 15.36
N LEU A 225 9.18 -2.45 14.16
CA LEU A 225 9.25 -1.40 13.14
C LEU A 225 8.49 -0.13 13.57
N LEU A 226 7.31 -0.28 14.17
CA LEU A 226 6.52 0.84 14.70
C LEU A 226 7.24 1.53 15.86
N LEU A 227 7.93 0.79 16.74
CA LEU A 227 8.76 1.39 17.79
C LEU A 227 10.02 2.04 17.22
N CYS A 228 10.61 1.46 16.17
CA CYS A 228 11.78 2.02 15.50
C CYS A 228 11.47 3.39 14.86
N SER A 229 10.30 3.55 14.23
CA SER A 229 9.89 4.84 13.65
C SER A 229 9.72 5.94 14.70
N VAL A 230 9.34 5.57 15.94
CA VAL A 230 9.31 6.50 17.10
C VAL A 230 10.72 6.88 17.54
N ASN A 231 11.64 5.92 17.68
CA ASN A 231 13.02 6.20 18.13
C ASN A 231 13.82 7.04 17.13
N PHE A 232 13.58 6.85 15.83
CA PHE A 232 14.23 7.65 14.79
C PHE A 232 13.88 9.14 14.93
N PHE A 233 12.66 9.42 15.38
CA PHE A 233 12.22 10.78 15.69
C PHE A 233 13.04 11.40 16.84
N PHE A 234 13.23 10.65 17.94
CA PHE A 234 14.03 11.12 19.07
C PHE A 234 15.49 11.41 18.68
N PHE A 235 16.12 10.54 17.90
CA PHE A 235 17.55 10.69 17.60
C PHE A 235 17.83 11.92 16.70
N PHE A 236 17.01 12.17 15.68
CA PHE A 236 17.21 13.31 14.76
C PHE A 236 16.96 14.68 15.42
N PHE A 237 15.97 14.77 16.31
CA PHE A 237 15.63 16.04 16.96
C PHE A 237 16.59 16.40 18.10
N PHE A 238 17.02 15.43 18.91
CA PHE A 238 17.90 15.71 20.06
C PHE A 238 19.39 15.73 19.73
N SER A 239 19.80 15.22 18.56
CA SER A 239 21.22 15.24 18.14
C SER A 239 21.58 16.44 17.28
N SER A 240 20.63 17.34 16.97
CA SER A 240 20.94 18.57 16.26
C SER A 240 21.65 19.53 17.23
N PRO A 241 22.90 19.95 16.94
CA PRO A 241 23.61 20.89 17.82
C PRO A 241 22.80 22.18 17.94
N PRO A 242 22.72 22.79 19.13
CA PRO A 242 21.99 24.03 19.32
C PRO A 242 22.51 25.09 18.34
N PRO A 243 21.64 25.93 17.76
CA PRO A 243 22.08 27.01 16.89
C PRO A 243 23.08 27.87 17.67
N LEU A 244 24.29 28.03 17.10
CA LEU A 244 25.29 28.91 17.68
C LEU A 244 24.68 30.31 17.81
N PRO A 245 24.83 30.97 18.98
CA PRO A 245 24.35 32.32 19.14
C PRO A 245 25.02 33.21 18.07
N LEU A 246 24.20 33.89 17.28
CA LEU A 246 24.66 34.97 16.41
C LEU A 246 25.12 36.09 17.34
N PHE A 247 26.44 36.22 17.49
CA PHE A 247 27.08 37.38 18.08
C PHE A 247 27.24 38.49 17.04
#